data_AF-A0A5Q4SMF6-F1
#
_entry.id   AF-A0A5Q4SMF6-F1
#
_cell.length_a   1.000
_cell.length_b   1.000
_cell.length_c   1.000
_cell.angle_alpha   90.00
_cell.angle_beta   90.00
_cell.angle_gamma   90.00
#
_symmetry.space_group_name_H-M   'P 1'
#
loop_
_entity.id
_entity.type
_entity.pdbx_description
1 polymer ?
#
loop_
_entity_poly.entity_id
_entity_poly.type
_entity_poly.pdbx_seq_one_letter_code
_entity_poly.pdbx_strand_id
1 'polypeptide(L)'
;MATPGKHRTHLVWDWNGTLLDDIHAVLGATNAAFAEVDLAPLTLKQYRETYCVPIPKFYERLMGRLPTPAEWERMDGLFHRHYTEQRAACGLTEGV
;
A
#
# COMPACT_ATOMS: atom_id res chain seq x y z
N MET A 1 7.60 39.45 32.46
CA MET A 1 8.19 38.13 32.13
C MET A 1 7.05 37.22 31.67
N ALA A 2 7.07 36.78 30.41
CA ALA A 2 6.02 35.92 29.86
C ALA A 2 6.29 34.45 30.24
N THR A 3 5.27 33.76 30.75
CA THR A 3 5.33 32.33 31.08
C THR A 3 5.43 31.51 29.79
N PRO A 4 6.35 30.53 29.67
CA PRO A 4 6.37 29.66 28.50
C PRO A 4 5.06 28.87 28.45
N GLY A 5 4.34 28.96 27.34
CA GLY A 5 3.10 28.20 27.13
C GLY A 5 3.41 26.69 27.14
N LYS A 6 2.59 25.91 27.83
CA LYS A 6 2.67 24.45 27.84
C LYS A 6 2.37 23.93 26.42
N HIS A 7 3.40 23.64 25.63
CA HIS A 7 3.22 22.94 24.36
C HIS A 7 2.73 21.51 24.64
N ARG A 8 1.56 21.16 24.10
CA ARG A 8 1.04 19.78 24.18
C ARG A 8 1.76 18.94 23.13
N THR A 9 2.21 17.76 23.52
CA THR A 9 2.75 16.77 22.56
C THR A 9 1.61 16.26 21.69
N HIS A 10 1.81 16.29 20.37
CA HIS A 10 0.90 15.73 19.39
C HIS A 10 1.53 14.49 18.76
N LEU A 11 0.73 13.44 18.56
CA LEU A 11 1.12 12.23 17.84
C LEU A 11 0.28 12.13 16.56
N VAL A 12 0.93 11.77 15.46
CA VAL A 12 0.29 11.50 14.18
C VAL A 12 0.65 10.07 13.79
N TRP A 13 -0.37 9.27 13.53
CA TRP A 13 -0.23 7.88 13.10
C TRP A 13 -0.66 7.76 11.66
N ASP A 14 0.13 7.02 10.88
CA ASP A 14 -0.34 6.51 9.60
C ASP A 14 -1.43 5.44 9.82
N TRP A 15 -2.21 5.15 8.79
CA TRP A 15 -3.30 4.18 8.87
C TRP A 15 -2.84 2.78 8.43
N ASN A 16 -2.55 2.62 7.14
CA ASN A 16 -2.19 1.34 6.52
C ASN A 16 -0.84 0.83 7.02
N GLY A 17 -0.75 -0.46 7.36
CA GLY A 17 0.43 -1.08 7.94
C GLY A 17 0.90 -0.50 9.29
N THR A 18 0.15 0.44 9.88
CA THR A 18 0.45 1.09 11.16
C THR A 18 -0.65 0.81 12.17
N LEU A 19 -1.84 1.40 11.99
CA LEU A 19 -3.01 1.11 12.83
C LEU A 19 -3.84 -0.05 12.28
N LEU A 20 -3.94 -0.18 10.96
CA LEU A 20 -4.62 -1.26 10.28
C LEU A 20 -3.61 -2.34 9.86
N ASP A 21 -3.84 -3.59 10.25
CA ASP A 21 -3.04 -4.73 9.79
C ASP A 21 -3.58 -5.26 8.45
N ASP A 22 -3.18 -4.59 7.37
CA ASP A 22 -3.70 -4.79 6.02
C ASP A 22 -2.68 -5.35 5.02
N ILE A 23 -1.50 -5.75 5.47
CA ILE A 23 -0.40 -6.10 4.56
C ILE A 23 -0.77 -7.24 3.60
N HIS A 24 -1.57 -8.20 4.05
CA HIS A 24 -2.06 -9.29 3.21
C HIS A 24 -3.13 -8.84 2.21
N ALA A 25 -3.99 -7.89 2.59
CA ALA A 25 -4.98 -7.30 1.68
C ALA A 25 -4.31 -6.46 0.59
N VAL A 26 -3.31 -5.67 0.96
CA VAL A 26 -2.50 -4.89 0.01
C VAL A 26 -1.77 -5.81 -0.96
N LEU A 27 -1.08 -6.85 -0.46
CA LEU A 27 -0.37 -7.80 -1.31
C LEU A 27 -1.31 -8.54 -2.27
N GLY A 28 -2.48 -8.99 -1.77
CA GLY A 28 -3.50 -9.64 -2.59
C GLY A 28 -4.01 -8.73 -3.71
N ALA A 29 -4.29 -7.47 -3.40
CA ALA A 29 -4.71 -6.48 -4.38
C ALA A 29 -3.61 -6.14 -5.39
N THR A 30 -2.34 -6.02 -4.97
CA THR A 30 -1.20 -5.82 -5.86
C THR A 30 -1.05 -6.99 -6.83
N ASN A 31 -1.13 -8.23 -6.35
CA ASN A 31 -1.04 -9.41 -7.21
C ASN A 31 -2.21 -9.52 -8.19
N ALA A 32 -3.41 -9.09 -7.81
CA ALA A 32 -4.55 -9.01 -8.73
C ALA A 32 -4.33 -7.97 -9.84
N ALA A 33 -3.76 -6.81 -9.51
CA ALA A 33 -3.39 -5.81 -10.51
C ALA A 33 -2.26 -6.28 -11.43
N PHE A 34 -1.32 -7.11 -10.93
CA PHE A 34 -0.20 -7.62 -11.72
C PHE A 34 -0.65 -8.66 -12.75
N ALA A 35 -1.65 -9.46 -12.43
CA ALA A 35 -2.22 -10.43 -13.35
C ALA A 35 -2.79 -9.76 -14.63
N GLU A 36 -3.25 -8.52 -14.56
CA GLU A 36 -3.75 -7.74 -15.70
C GLU A 36 -2.65 -7.40 -16.72
N VAL A 37 -1.40 -7.38 -16.29
CA VAL A 37 -0.23 -7.04 -17.13
C VAL A 37 0.77 -8.20 -17.23
N ASP A 38 0.27 -9.43 -17.04
CA ASP A 38 1.03 -10.69 -17.15
C ASP A 38 2.28 -10.76 -16.26
N LEU A 39 2.26 -10.05 -15.13
CA LEU A 39 3.33 -10.13 -14.13
C LEU A 39 3.10 -11.29 -13.15
N ALA A 40 4.19 -11.96 -12.80
CA ALA A 40 4.17 -12.99 -11.77
C ALA A 40 3.77 -12.39 -10.40
N PRO A 41 3.01 -13.14 -9.57
CA PRO A 41 2.65 -12.68 -8.25
C PRO A 41 3.89 -12.52 -7.36
N LEU A 42 3.88 -11.48 -6.53
CA LEU A 42 4.89 -11.24 -5.52
C LEU A 42 4.61 -12.04 -4.25
N THR A 43 5.68 -12.55 -3.65
CA THR A 43 5.67 -12.94 -2.24
C THR A 43 5.71 -11.70 -1.35
N LEU A 44 5.28 -11.85 -0.08
CA LEU A 44 5.37 -10.75 0.89
C LEU A 44 6.82 -10.24 1.08
N LYS A 45 7.79 -11.14 1.05
CA LYS A 45 9.21 -10.78 1.14
C LYS A 45 9.62 -9.88 -0.04
N GLN A 46 9.33 -10.31 -1.27
CA GLN A 46 9.63 -9.53 -2.46
C GLN A 46 8.91 -8.18 -2.46
N TYR A 47 7.64 -8.15 -2.04
CA TYR A 47 6.89 -6.90 -1.90
C TYR A 47 7.62 -5.92 -0.96
N ARG A 48 8.02 -6.37 0.24
CA ARG A 48 8.74 -5.53 1.21
C ARG A 48 10.09 -5.03 0.68
N GLU A 49 10.80 -5.84 -0.10
CA GLU A 49 12.11 -5.49 -0.67
C GLU A 49 11.99 -4.51 -1.85
N THR A 50 10.88 -4.57 -2.60
CA THR A 50 10.70 -3.79 -3.83
C THR A 50 9.87 -2.53 -3.64
N TYR A 51 8.98 -2.53 -2.64
CA TYR A 51 8.06 -1.44 -2.36
C TYR A 51 8.78 -0.10 -2.22
N CYS A 52 8.25 0.90 -2.90
CA CYS A 52 8.73 2.26 -2.78
C CYS A 52 7.63 3.27 -3.12
N VAL A 53 7.81 4.48 -2.61
CA VAL A 53 7.01 5.64 -3.00
C VAL A 53 7.88 6.62 -3.80
N PRO A 54 7.30 7.29 -4.82
CA PRO A 54 5.92 7.19 -5.28
C PRO A 54 5.61 5.90 -6.05
N ILE A 55 4.36 5.44 -5.99
CA ILE A 55 3.89 4.15 -6.54
C ILE A 55 4.24 3.92 -8.04
N PRO A 56 4.25 4.91 -8.94
CA PRO A 56 4.71 4.68 -10.32
C PRO A 56 6.13 4.12 -10.43
N LYS A 57 7.04 4.48 -9.51
CA LYS A 57 8.40 3.92 -9.48
C LYS A 57 8.41 2.46 -9.02
N PHE A 58 7.46 2.06 -8.18
CA PHE A 58 7.30 0.67 -7.77
C PHE A 58 6.91 -0.19 -8.97
N TYR A 59 5.93 0.25 -9.76
CA TYR A 59 5.54 -0.44 -10.99
C TYR A 59 6.66 -0.44 -12.04
N GLU A 60 7.36 0.67 -12.22
CA GLU A 60 8.50 0.76 -13.16
C GLU A 60 9.58 -0.28 -12.87
N ARG A 61 9.94 -0.47 -11.59
CA ARG A 61 10.94 -1.47 -11.17
C ARG A 61 10.53 -2.90 -11.49
N LEU A 62 9.24 -3.19 -11.47
CA LEU A 62 8.70 -4.54 -11.64
C LEU A 62 8.37 -4.86 -13.09
N MET A 63 7.93 -3.87 -13.85
CA MET A 63 7.62 -4.00 -15.29
C MET A 63 8.84 -3.72 -16.18
N GLY A 64 9.89 -3.08 -15.66
CA GLY A 64 11.03 -2.57 -16.44
C GLY A 64 10.69 -1.34 -17.31
N ARG A 65 9.47 -0.83 -17.18
CA ARG A 65 8.93 0.37 -17.85
C ARG A 65 7.76 0.92 -17.04
N LEU A 66 7.37 2.16 -17.30
CA LEU A 66 6.11 2.67 -16.75
C LEU A 66 4.90 1.96 -17.41
N PRO A 67 3.81 1.74 -16.66
CA PRO A 67 2.53 1.40 -17.24
C PRO A 67 2.08 2.48 -18.23
N THR A 68 1.42 2.07 -19.31
CA THR A 68 0.65 2.99 -20.15
C THR A 68 -0.55 3.54 -19.35
N PRO A 69 -1.14 4.68 -19.75
CA PRO A 69 -2.32 5.22 -19.07
C PRO A 69 -3.48 4.22 -18.97
N ALA A 70 -3.70 3.42 -20.02
CA ALA A 70 -4.76 2.42 -20.04
C ALA A 70 -4.47 1.22 -19.12
N GLU A 71 -3.21 0.75 -19.07
CA GLU A 71 -2.80 -0.28 -18.08
C GLU A 71 -2.96 0.25 -16.66
N TRP A 72 -2.51 1.48 -16.40
CA TRP A 72 -2.64 2.13 -15.10
C TRP A 72 -4.09 2.15 -14.61
N GLU A 73 -5.02 2.60 -15.44
CA GLU A 73 -6.45 2.66 -15.09
C GLU A 73 -7.02 1.28 -14.72
N ARG A 74 -6.70 0.24 -15.50
CA ARG A 74 -7.17 -1.13 -15.22
C ARG A 74 -6.55 -1.70 -13.96
N MET A 75 -5.24 -1.54 -13.79
CA MET A 75 -4.50 -2.00 -12.62
C MET A 75 -4.99 -1.30 -11.33
N ASP A 76 -5.21 0.01 -11.39
CA ASP A 76 -5.73 0.80 -10.26
C ASP A 76 -7.14 0.35 -9.88
N GLY A 77 -8.04 0.16 -10.85
CA GLY A 77 -9.39 -0.35 -10.60
C GLY A 77 -9.40 -1.75 -10.00
N LEU A 78 -8.56 -2.65 -10.50
CA LEU A 78 -8.41 -4.00 -9.95
C LEU A 78 -7.86 -3.98 -8.53
N PHE A 79 -6.81 -3.20 -8.29
CA PHE A 79 -6.26 -3.01 -6.97
C PHE A 79 -7.33 -2.53 -5.98
N HIS A 80 -8.04 -1.45 -6.32
CA HIS A 80 -9.05 -0.87 -5.43
C HIS A 80 -10.22 -1.83 -5.15
N ARG A 81 -10.69 -2.58 -6.16
CA ARG A 81 -11.75 -3.58 -5.98
C ARG A 81 -11.31 -4.68 -5.02
N HIS A 82 -10.18 -5.33 -5.32
CA HIS A 82 -9.65 -6.42 -4.49
C HIS A 82 -9.31 -5.96 -3.07
N TYR A 83 -8.69 -4.78 -2.94
CA TYR A 83 -8.37 -4.21 -1.63
C TYR A 83 -9.64 -3.88 -0.83
N THR A 84 -10.67 -3.33 -1.48
CA THR A 84 -11.93 -3.00 -0.81
C THR A 84 -12.65 -4.24 -0.29
N GLU A 85 -12.65 -5.32 -1.05
CA GLU A 85 -13.23 -6.60 -0.63
C GLU A 85 -12.46 -7.22 0.54
N GLN A 86 -11.12 -7.21 0.48
CA GLN A 86 -10.26 -7.86 1.48
C GLN A 86 -10.10 -7.06 2.76
N ARG A 87 -10.02 -5.72 2.69
CA ARG A 87 -9.82 -4.85 3.86
C ARG A 87 -10.95 -4.95 4.88
N ALA A 88 -12.14 -5.39 4.46
CA ALA A 88 -13.28 -5.60 5.35
C ALA A 88 -13.01 -6.67 6.43
N ALA A 89 -12.07 -7.59 6.17
CA ALA A 89 -11.64 -8.61 7.12
C ALA A 89 -10.40 -8.21 7.92
N CYS A 90 -9.80 -7.04 7.66
CA CYS A 90 -8.62 -6.57 8.38
C CYS A 90 -8.97 -6.11 9.80
N GLY A 91 -8.10 -6.45 10.75
CA GLY A 91 -8.16 -5.96 12.12
C GLY A 91 -7.23 -4.77 12.35
N LEU A 92 -7.26 -4.26 13.59
CA LEU A 92 -6.22 -3.34 14.05
C LEU A 92 -4.93 -4.12 14.35
N THR A 93 -3.78 -3.49 14.14
CA THR A 93 -2.48 -4.02 14.55
C THR A 93 -2.49 -4.36 16.04
N GLU A 94 -1.89 -5.50 16.43
CA GLU A 94 -1.75 -5.86 17.84
C GLU A 94 -0.91 -4.83 18.61
N GLY A 95 -1.43 -4.37 19.74
CA GLY A 95 -0.73 -3.48 20.65
C GLY A 95 0.23 -4.23 21.58
N VAL A 96 1.14 -3.48 22.19
CA VAL A 96 2.04 -3.94 23.27
C VAL A 96 1.72 -3.29 24.59
#